data_AF-A0A650LT98-F1
#
_entry.id   AF-A0A650LT98-F1
#
_cell.length_a   1.000
_cell.length_b   1.000
_cell.length_c   1.000
_cell.angle_alpha   90.00
_cell.angle_beta   90.00
_cell.angle_gamma   90.00
#
_symmetry.space_group_name_H-M   'P 1'
#
loop_
_entity.id
_entity.type
_entity.pdbx_description
1 polymer ?
#
loop_
_entity_poly.entity_id
_entity_poly.type
_entity_poly.pdbx_seq_one_letter_code
_entity_poly.pdbx_strand_id
1 'polypeptide(L)'
;MFNSEFCEVNYLEKENVVFLTWKKFCNSDDYRNPIMYALKLLNEHKGSNFICDARNGFEDEKEDVEWAVNEFLPAMGKTDCTKVIFIVDEINPIEGEIDMFTKEFMKYFIVEKAASLEEALLKVPYEIILNVTYTLKDGTRQDFYNEIVKEKIDQLSRAEEGNLKYEYYFPVEDENKILLIEVWKDAEAQKLHNKSEHFEKLQKIKEKYVINVQLERFYLV
;
A
#
# COMPACT_ATOMS: atom_id res chain seq x y z
N MET A 1 13.77 9.74 -15.18
CA MET A 1 13.72 8.45 -15.88
C MET A 1 15.14 8.08 -16.27
N PHE A 2 15.60 6.90 -15.86
CA PHE A 2 16.83 6.29 -16.33
C PHE A 2 16.45 5.22 -17.36
N ASN A 3 17.12 5.20 -18.51
CA ASN A 3 16.82 4.24 -19.56
C ASN A 3 18.12 3.83 -20.24
N SER A 4 18.38 2.52 -20.29
CA SER A 4 19.52 1.93 -20.98
C SER A 4 19.07 0.75 -21.84
N GLU A 5 20.02 0.13 -22.54
CA GLU A 5 19.75 -1.13 -23.23
C GLU A 5 19.46 -2.30 -22.27
N PHE A 6 19.89 -2.19 -21.00
CA PHE A 6 19.77 -3.24 -19.98
C PHE A 6 18.54 -3.08 -19.11
N CYS A 7 18.09 -1.85 -18.86
CA CYS A 7 17.00 -1.61 -17.92
C CYS A 7 16.27 -0.28 -18.14
N GLU A 8 15.25 -0.08 -17.33
CA GLU A 8 14.52 1.17 -17.19
C GLU A 8 14.23 1.42 -15.70
N VAL A 9 14.38 2.66 -15.24
CA VAL A 9 14.02 3.06 -13.87
C VAL A 9 13.17 4.32 -13.92
N ASN A 10 11.96 4.21 -13.39
CA ASN A 10 10.95 5.26 -13.38
C ASN A 10 10.37 5.45 -11.98
N TYR A 11 9.89 6.66 -11.73
CA TYR A 11 9.01 6.93 -10.60
C TYR A 11 7.56 6.95 -11.11
N LEU A 12 6.74 6.06 -10.57
CA LEU A 12 5.31 6.01 -10.79
C LEU A 12 4.65 6.96 -9.78
N GLU A 13 4.48 8.23 -10.18
CA GLU A 13 3.89 9.28 -9.33
C GLU A 13 2.48 8.90 -8.84
N LYS A 14 1.71 8.31 -9.77
CA LYS A 14 0.50 7.52 -9.57
C LYS A 14 0.49 6.65 -8.32
N GLU A 15 1.58 5.99 -7.98
CA GLU A 15 1.58 4.88 -7.04
C GLU A 15 2.63 5.08 -5.95
N ASN A 16 3.31 6.23 -5.94
CA ASN A 16 4.48 6.49 -5.11
C ASN A 16 5.47 5.31 -5.12
N VAL A 17 5.81 4.84 -6.33
CA VAL A 17 6.66 3.66 -6.51
C VAL A 17 7.85 4.01 -7.37
N VAL A 18 9.04 3.61 -6.93
CA VAL A 18 10.21 3.51 -7.81
C VAL A 18 10.17 2.14 -8.47
N PHE A 19 10.00 2.13 -9.78
CA PHE A 19 9.88 0.92 -10.59
C PHE A 19 11.13 0.73 -11.45
N LEU A 20 11.81 -0.39 -11.24
CA LEU A 20 12.93 -0.84 -12.05
C LEU A 20 12.50 -2.03 -12.91
N THR A 21 12.84 -2.02 -14.19
CA THR A 21 12.59 -3.13 -15.12
C THR A 21 13.88 -3.55 -15.78
N TRP A 22 14.32 -4.79 -15.55
CA TRP A 22 15.42 -5.38 -16.30
C TRP A 22 14.92 -5.87 -17.67
N LYS A 23 15.66 -5.55 -18.73
CA LYS A 23 15.41 -5.93 -20.13
C LYS A 23 16.29 -7.10 -20.56
N LYS A 24 17.50 -7.18 -20.01
CA LYS A 24 18.48 -8.23 -20.21
C LYS A 24 19.49 -8.25 -19.05
N PHE A 25 20.21 -9.34 -18.90
CA PHE A 25 21.34 -9.47 -17.97
C PHE A 25 22.40 -8.36 -18.18
N CYS A 26 22.96 -7.88 -17.07
CA CYS A 26 24.05 -6.91 -17.01
C CYS A 26 24.82 -7.06 -15.71
N ASN A 27 25.97 -6.40 -15.59
CA ASN A 27 26.81 -6.44 -14.39
C ASN A 27 27.61 -5.13 -14.24
N SER A 28 28.34 -5.01 -13.13
CA SER A 28 29.20 -3.86 -12.83
C SER A 28 28.42 -2.53 -12.97
N ASP A 29 28.95 -1.57 -13.71
CA ASP A 29 28.34 -0.24 -13.85
C ASP A 29 26.96 -0.28 -14.54
N ASP A 30 26.72 -1.24 -15.43
CA ASP A 30 25.42 -1.40 -16.10
C ASP A 30 24.35 -1.93 -15.14
N TYR A 31 24.74 -2.57 -14.03
CA TYR A 31 23.87 -3.01 -12.94
C TYR A 31 23.77 -1.96 -11.82
N ARG A 32 24.92 -1.44 -11.36
CA ARG A 32 25.03 -0.54 -10.20
C ARG A 32 24.46 0.84 -10.47
N ASN A 33 24.68 1.42 -11.65
CA ASN A 33 24.21 2.77 -11.96
C ASN A 33 22.67 2.88 -11.94
N PRO A 34 21.90 1.96 -12.56
CA PRO A 34 20.45 1.96 -12.44
C PRO A 34 19.94 1.82 -11.01
N ILE A 35 20.57 0.96 -10.20
CA ILE A 35 20.18 0.73 -8.81
C ILE A 35 20.47 1.96 -7.94
N MET A 36 21.62 2.61 -8.14
CA MET A 36 21.93 3.87 -7.46
C MET A 36 21.00 5.00 -7.91
N TYR A 37 20.56 5.00 -9.16
CA TYR A 37 19.52 5.91 -9.64
C TYR A 37 18.16 5.62 -8.97
N ALA A 38 17.79 4.34 -8.78
CA ALA A 38 16.60 3.96 -8.02
C ALA A 38 16.70 4.43 -6.57
N LEU A 39 17.85 4.24 -5.90
CA LEU A 39 18.10 4.75 -4.56
C LEU A 39 17.97 6.27 -4.46
N LYS A 40 18.45 6.99 -5.47
CA LYS A 40 18.26 8.45 -5.55
C LYS A 40 16.78 8.80 -5.57
N LEU A 41 15.98 8.14 -6.41
CA LEU A 41 14.53 8.36 -6.47
C LEU A 41 13.84 8.02 -5.14
N LEU A 42 14.22 6.93 -4.47
CA LEU A 42 13.68 6.57 -3.15
C LEU A 42 13.98 7.64 -2.08
N ASN A 43 15.11 8.33 -2.18
CA ASN A 43 15.45 9.45 -1.29
C ASN A 43 14.68 10.74 -1.64
N GLU A 44 14.45 10.99 -2.93
CA GLU A 44 13.70 12.16 -3.42
C GLU A 44 12.20 12.05 -3.16
N HIS A 45 11.63 10.84 -3.27
CA HIS A 45 10.20 10.56 -3.13
C HIS A 45 9.92 9.85 -1.81
N LYS A 46 9.60 10.65 -0.79
CA LYS A 46 9.38 10.19 0.58
C LYS A 46 8.21 9.21 0.67
N GLY A 47 8.42 8.11 1.41
CA GLY A 47 7.44 7.04 1.58
C GLY A 47 7.26 6.13 0.36
N SER A 48 8.04 6.34 -0.72
CA SER A 48 7.93 5.50 -1.91
C SER A 48 8.40 4.07 -1.65
N ASN A 49 7.77 3.11 -2.33
CA ASN A 49 8.16 1.71 -2.28
C ASN A 49 8.88 1.29 -3.56
N PHE A 50 9.60 0.18 -3.50
CA PHE A 50 10.42 -0.30 -4.62
C PHE A 50 9.81 -1.54 -5.27
N ILE A 51 9.62 -1.48 -6.59
CA ILE A 51 9.22 -2.64 -7.39
C ILE A 51 10.32 -2.91 -8.41
N CYS A 52 10.72 -4.17 -8.52
CA CYS A 52 11.75 -4.62 -9.46
C CYS A 52 11.21 -5.75 -10.33
N ASP A 53 11.14 -5.54 -11.63
CA ASP A 53 10.89 -6.60 -12.61
C ASP A 53 12.21 -7.28 -12.99
N ALA A 54 12.43 -8.46 -12.42
CA ALA A 54 13.66 -9.24 -12.52
C ALA A 54 13.58 -10.35 -13.58
N ARG A 55 12.47 -10.46 -14.32
CA ARG A 55 12.21 -11.58 -15.24
C ARG A 55 13.25 -11.71 -16.35
N ASN A 56 13.79 -10.60 -16.83
CA ASN A 56 14.76 -10.60 -17.94
C ASN A 56 16.19 -10.30 -17.49
N GLY A 57 16.46 -10.20 -16.18
CA GLY A 57 17.80 -9.91 -15.67
C GLY A 57 17.89 -10.35 -14.22
N PHE A 58 18.48 -11.52 -14.01
CA PHE A 58 18.83 -11.99 -12.67
C PHE A 58 20.30 -11.64 -12.39
N GLU A 59 20.58 -11.26 -11.15
CA GLU A 59 21.93 -10.97 -10.70
C GLU A 59 22.59 -12.26 -10.23
N ASP A 60 23.51 -12.79 -11.03
CA ASP A 60 24.31 -13.97 -10.69
C ASP A 60 25.80 -13.64 -10.49
N GLU A 61 26.21 -12.37 -10.69
CA GLU A 61 27.59 -11.95 -10.54
C GLU A 61 27.93 -11.68 -9.08
N LYS A 62 28.90 -12.44 -8.58
CA LYS A 62 29.27 -12.42 -7.15
C LYS A 62 29.70 -11.02 -6.68
N GLU A 63 30.44 -10.27 -7.49
CA GLU A 63 30.89 -8.94 -7.09
C GLU A 63 29.74 -7.94 -6.96
N ASP A 64 28.70 -8.08 -7.78
CA ASP A 64 27.53 -7.22 -7.71
C ASP A 64 26.67 -7.59 -6.51
N VAL A 65 26.48 -8.88 -6.22
CA VAL A 65 25.74 -9.34 -5.04
C VAL A 65 26.43 -8.84 -3.76
N GLU A 66 27.75 -8.98 -3.68
CA GLU A 66 28.53 -8.48 -2.54
C GLU A 66 28.42 -6.96 -2.40
N TRP A 67 28.46 -6.21 -3.51
CA TRP A 67 28.25 -4.77 -3.48
C TRP A 67 26.83 -4.41 -3.03
N ALA A 68 25.81 -5.09 -3.55
CA ALA A 68 24.42 -4.81 -3.23
C ALA A 68 24.14 -5.04 -1.73
N VAL A 69 24.68 -6.11 -1.16
CA VAL A 69 24.54 -6.43 0.26
C VAL A 69 25.29 -5.46 1.18
N ASN A 70 26.49 -5.05 0.81
CA ASN A 70 27.34 -4.22 1.68
C ASN A 70 27.11 -2.72 1.52
N GLU A 71 26.66 -2.26 0.35
CA GLU A 71 26.53 -0.83 0.03
C GLU A 71 25.07 -0.43 -0.22
N PHE A 72 24.39 -1.11 -1.17
CA PHE A 72 23.05 -0.70 -1.58
C PHE A 72 21.98 -0.94 -0.50
N LEU A 73 21.87 -2.16 0.03
CA LEU A 73 20.84 -2.50 1.03
C LEU A 73 20.93 -1.64 2.30
N PRO A 74 22.12 -1.42 2.91
CA PRO A 74 22.24 -0.53 4.06
C PRO A 74 21.92 0.92 3.73
N ALA A 75 22.19 1.38 2.50
CA ALA A 75 21.83 2.73 2.07
C ALA A 75 20.33 2.87 1.81
N MET A 76 19.71 1.88 1.17
CA MET A 76 18.27 1.82 0.94
C MET A 76 17.50 1.70 2.25
N GLY A 77 18.01 0.95 3.23
CA GLY A 77 17.41 0.83 4.56
C GLY A 77 17.41 2.12 5.39
N LYS A 78 18.10 3.17 4.94
CA LYS A 78 18.04 4.53 5.53
C LYS A 78 16.96 5.41 4.88
N THR A 79 16.32 4.93 3.81
CA THR A 79 15.19 5.60 3.18
C THR A 79 13.89 5.31 3.95
N ASP A 80 12.80 5.94 3.52
CA ASP A 80 11.47 5.67 4.08
C ASP A 80 10.76 4.50 3.36
N CYS A 81 11.46 3.81 2.45
CA CYS A 81 10.96 2.61 1.78
C CYS A 81 10.78 1.48 2.79
N THR A 82 9.59 0.88 2.82
CA THR A 82 9.28 -0.23 3.73
C THR A 82 9.01 -1.53 2.99
N LYS A 83 8.64 -1.46 1.71
CA LYS A 83 8.25 -2.61 0.91
C LYS A 83 9.03 -2.73 -0.40
N VAL A 84 9.49 -3.94 -0.68
CA VAL A 84 10.14 -4.32 -1.93
C VAL A 84 9.36 -5.46 -2.58
N ILE A 85 9.04 -5.32 -3.86
CA ILE A 85 8.26 -6.33 -4.58
C ILE A 85 9.01 -6.75 -5.85
N PHE A 86 9.30 -8.04 -5.97
CA PHE A 86 9.94 -8.60 -7.15
C PHE A 86 8.91 -9.22 -8.10
N ILE A 87 8.92 -8.81 -9.36
CA ILE A 87 8.15 -9.45 -10.43
C ILE A 87 9.01 -10.55 -11.05
N VAL A 88 8.49 -11.78 -11.05
CA VAL A 88 9.20 -13.00 -11.51
C VAL A 88 8.24 -13.94 -12.27
N ASP A 89 8.75 -14.70 -13.23
CA ASP A 89 7.97 -15.69 -13.98
C ASP A 89 7.85 -16.98 -13.16
N GLU A 90 6.64 -17.22 -12.63
CA GLU A 90 6.23 -18.36 -11.80
C GLU A 90 6.93 -18.51 -10.42
N ILE A 91 6.09 -18.63 -9.38
CA ILE A 91 6.50 -19.02 -8.02
C ILE A 91 6.87 -20.50 -8.09
N ASN A 92 8.12 -20.82 -8.39
CA ASN A 92 8.57 -22.21 -8.43
C ASN A 92 8.38 -22.83 -7.02
N PRO A 93 7.51 -23.85 -6.84
CA PRO A 93 7.11 -24.36 -5.51
C PRO A 93 8.17 -25.21 -4.81
N ILE A 94 9.42 -25.21 -5.29
CA ILE A 94 10.54 -25.77 -4.52
C ILE A 94 10.93 -24.70 -3.48
N GLU A 95 9.98 -24.47 -2.57
CA GLU A 95 10.15 -23.84 -1.27
C GLU A 95 11.19 -24.64 -0.49
N GLY A 96 12.36 -24.04 -0.30
CA GLY A 96 13.38 -24.60 0.59
C GLY A 96 14.43 -23.55 0.94
N GLU A 97 14.76 -22.68 -0.01
CA GLU A 97 15.69 -21.59 0.21
C GLU A 97 15.10 -20.32 -0.37
N ILE A 98 14.58 -19.44 0.49
CA ILE A 98 14.64 -18.01 0.20
C ILE A 98 16.11 -17.78 -0.22
N ASP A 99 16.33 -17.41 -1.49
CA ASP A 99 17.68 -17.17 -1.98
C ASP A 99 18.38 -16.19 -1.03
N MET A 100 19.68 -16.39 -0.84
CA MET A 100 20.45 -15.66 0.18
C MET A 100 20.28 -14.14 0.01
N PHE A 101 20.09 -13.69 -1.22
CA PHE A 101 19.86 -12.29 -1.56
C PHE A 101 18.52 -11.75 -1.04
N THR A 102 17.41 -12.48 -1.24
CA THR A 102 16.10 -12.12 -0.69
C THR A 102 16.15 -12.07 0.85
N LYS A 103 16.90 -12.97 1.50
CA LYS A 103 17.11 -12.92 2.96
C LYS A 103 17.78 -11.63 3.42
N GLU A 104 18.70 -11.07 2.63
CA GLU A 104 19.35 -9.80 2.95
C GLU A 104 18.37 -8.63 2.84
N PHE A 105 17.50 -8.59 1.81
CA PHE A 105 16.43 -7.58 1.72
C PHE A 105 15.46 -7.66 2.91
N MET A 106 15.08 -8.86 3.35
CA MET A 106 14.13 -9.05 4.46
C MET A 106 14.64 -8.53 5.82
N LYS A 107 15.93 -8.22 5.95
CA LYS A 107 16.46 -7.56 7.16
C LYS A 107 16.03 -6.10 7.26
N TYR A 108 15.67 -5.48 6.13
CA TYR A 108 15.35 -4.05 6.03
C TYR A 108 13.90 -3.80 5.60
N PHE A 109 13.32 -4.68 4.78
CA PHE A 109 12.04 -4.45 4.12
C PHE A 109 11.09 -5.63 4.24
N ILE A 110 9.80 -5.34 4.09
CA ILE A 110 8.81 -6.36 3.74
C ILE A 110 9.04 -6.73 2.27
N VAL A 111 9.38 -8.00 2.00
CA VAL A 111 9.64 -8.48 0.64
C VAL A 111 8.50 -9.36 0.16
N GLU A 112 7.94 -9.05 -1.00
CA GLU A 112 6.93 -9.86 -1.67
C GLU A 112 7.31 -10.16 -3.12
N LYS A 113 6.64 -11.15 -3.71
CA LYS A 113 6.76 -11.49 -5.13
C LYS A 113 5.42 -11.28 -5.82
N ALA A 114 5.43 -10.96 -7.11
CA ALA A 114 4.24 -10.81 -7.95
C ALA A 114 4.51 -11.37 -9.36
N ALA A 115 3.46 -11.74 -10.09
CA ALA A 115 3.57 -12.20 -11.47
C ALA A 115 3.50 -11.05 -12.50
N SER A 116 3.03 -9.87 -12.09
CA SER A 116 2.90 -8.70 -12.95
C SER A 116 3.04 -7.40 -12.17
N LEU A 117 3.21 -6.27 -12.88
CA LEU A 117 3.20 -4.95 -12.27
C LEU A 117 1.85 -4.64 -11.63
N GLU A 118 0.74 -5.03 -12.25
CA GLU A 118 -0.60 -4.82 -11.68
C GLU A 118 -0.75 -5.51 -10.32
N GLU A 119 -0.33 -6.78 -10.23
CA GLU A 119 -0.35 -7.52 -8.97
C GLU A 119 0.61 -6.92 -7.93
N ALA A 120 1.79 -6.47 -8.37
CA ALA A 120 2.77 -5.82 -7.50
C ALA A 120 2.22 -4.50 -6.94
N LEU A 121 1.58 -3.69 -7.76
CA LEU A 121 0.98 -2.42 -7.34
C LEU A 121 -0.14 -2.65 -6.32
N LEU A 122 -0.96 -3.69 -6.45
CA LEU A 122 -1.99 -4.02 -5.44
C LEU A 122 -1.40 -4.36 -4.05
N LYS A 123 -0.12 -4.73 -4.00
CA LYS A 123 0.60 -5.07 -2.77
C LYS A 123 1.31 -3.88 -2.14
N VAL A 124 1.45 -2.75 -2.84
CA VAL A 124 2.01 -1.53 -2.26
C VAL A 124 1.02 -0.93 -1.26
N PRO A 125 1.45 -0.52 -0.06
CA PRO A 125 0.57 0.16 0.88
C PRO A 125 0.20 1.54 0.33
N TYR A 126 -1.10 1.77 0.14
CA TYR A 126 -1.66 3.08 -0.15
C TYR A 126 -2.55 3.52 0.99
N GLU A 127 -2.53 4.81 1.28
CA GLU A 127 -3.59 5.40 2.10
C GLU A 127 -4.93 5.23 1.36
N ILE A 128 -5.95 4.76 2.08
CA ILE A 128 -7.26 4.48 1.51
C ILE A 128 -8.22 5.54 2.03
N ILE A 129 -8.85 6.28 1.13
CA ILE A 129 -9.99 7.12 1.47
C ILE A 129 -11.26 6.37 1.10
N LEU A 130 -12.18 6.25 2.05
CA LEU A 130 -13.53 5.75 1.83
C LEU A 130 -14.52 6.88 2.06
N ASN A 131 -15.32 7.18 1.04
CA ASN A 131 -16.55 7.93 1.20
C ASN A 131 -17.70 6.94 1.32
N VAL A 132 -18.29 6.86 2.50
CA VAL A 132 -19.43 5.99 2.79
C VAL A 132 -20.66 6.86 2.96
N THR A 133 -21.52 6.90 1.94
CA THR A 133 -22.79 7.63 2.03
C THR A 133 -23.90 6.69 2.46
N TYR A 134 -24.47 6.95 3.64
CA TYR A 134 -25.66 6.29 4.13
C TYR A 134 -26.90 7.08 3.74
N THR A 135 -27.87 6.42 3.12
CA THR A 135 -29.24 6.93 2.96
C THR A 135 -30.11 6.28 4.04
N LEU A 136 -30.73 7.10 4.87
CA LEU A 136 -31.45 6.69 6.07
C LEU A 136 -32.96 6.76 5.85
N LYS A 137 -33.70 6.08 6.74
CA LYS A 137 -35.16 6.22 6.81
C LYS A 137 -35.56 7.65 7.17
N ASP A 138 -36.66 8.10 6.59
CA ASP A 138 -37.16 9.47 6.73
C ASP A 138 -37.20 9.93 8.20
N GLY A 139 -36.55 11.06 8.47
CA GLY A 139 -36.53 11.69 9.80
C GLY A 139 -35.65 10.99 10.85
N THR A 140 -34.98 9.88 10.51
CA THR A 140 -34.17 9.11 11.49
C THR A 140 -32.70 9.48 11.51
N ARG A 141 -32.28 10.48 10.71
CA ARG A 141 -30.85 10.84 10.56
C ARG A 141 -30.16 11.11 11.88
N GLN A 142 -30.79 11.93 12.72
CA GLN A 142 -30.20 12.30 14.00
C GLN A 142 -30.16 11.12 14.98
N ASP A 143 -31.17 10.26 14.97
CA ASP A 143 -31.22 9.08 15.85
C ASP A 143 -30.13 8.06 15.51
N PHE A 144 -29.89 7.82 14.22
CA PHE A 144 -28.78 6.99 13.75
C PHE A 144 -27.43 7.51 14.25
N TYR A 145 -27.17 8.82 14.10
CA TYR A 145 -25.93 9.42 14.57
C TYR A 145 -25.82 9.42 16.10
N ASN A 146 -26.93 9.65 16.82
CA ASN A 146 -26.96 9.59 18.28
C ASN A 146 -26.61 8.19 18.81
N GLU A 147 -27.07 7.12 18.15
CA GLU A 147 -26.68 5.75 18.52
C GLU A 147 -25.17 5.51 18.30
N ILE A 148 -24.60 6.01 17.20
CA ILE A 148 -23.16 5.93 16.92
C ILE A 148 -22.34 6.58 18.05
N VAL A 149 -22.71 7.81 18.43
CA VAL A 149 -22.04 8.57 19.49
C VAL A 149 -22.23 7.89 20.85
N LYS A 150 -23.44 7.41 21.14
CA LYS A 150 -23.76 6.71 22.40
C LYS A 150 -22.92 5.44 22.58
N GLU A 151 -22.77 4.66 21.51
CA GLU A 151 -21.94 3.44 21.49
C GLU A 151 -20.44 3.74 21.29
N LYS A 152 -20.07 5.03 21.17
CA LYS A 152 -18.70 5.53 20.97
C LYS A 152 -18.01 4.96 19.73
N ILE A 153 -18.77 4.57 18.72
CA ILE A 153 -18.22 3.91 17.52
C ILE A 153 -17.24 4.86 16.81
N ASP A 154 -17.58 6.13 16.70
CA ASP A 154 -16.74 7.15 16.09
C ASP A 154 -15.42 7.36 16.87
N GLN A 155 -15.48 7.40 18.20
CA GLN A 155 -14.31 7.56 19.06
C GLN A 155 -13.40 6.33 19.04
N LEU A 156 -14.00 5.13 19.05
CA LEU A 156 -13.27 3.87 18.99
C LEU A 156 -12.58 3.70 17.63
N SER A 157 -13.26 4.02 16.53
CA SER A 157 -12.69 3.94 15.17
C SER A 157 -11.50 4.91 15.01
N ARG A 158 -11.61 6.14 15.53
CA ARG A 158 -10.49 7.11 15.53
C ARG A 158 -9.30 6.67 16.38
N ALA A 159 -9.51 5.80 17.36
CA ALA A 159 -8.45 5.30 18.23
C ALA A 159 -7.74 4.07 17.67
N GLU A 160 -8.20 3.51 16.54
CA GLU A 160 -7.58 2.35 15.91
C GLU A 160 -6.23 2.71 15.29
N GLU A 161 -5.26 1.80 15.42
CA GLU A 161 -3.98 1.94 14.76
C GLU A 161 -4.17 1.97 13.24
N GLY A 162 -3.60 3.01 12.60
CA GLY A 162 -3.74 3.22 11.16
C GLY A 162 -5.01 3.93 10.73
N ASN A 163 -5.92 4.31 11.65
CA ASN A 163 -6.95 5.30 11.31
C ASN A 163 -6.31 6.70 11.24
N LEU A 164 -6.42 7.35 10.10
CA LEU A 164 -5.94 8.72 9.88
C LEU A 164 -7.09 9.73 9.94
N LYS A 165 -8.31 9.29 9.60
CA LYS A 165 -9.53 10.10 9.69
C LYS A 165 -10.75 9.20 9.84
N TYR A 166 -11.71 9.64 10.64
CA TYR A 166 -13.03 9.01 10.75
C TYR A 166 -14.06 10.06 11.19
N GLU A 167 -14.71 10.68 10.20
CA GLU A 167 -15.54 11.88 10.41
C GLU A 167 -16.88 11.80 9.66
N TYR A 168 -17.94 12.24 10.35
CA TYR A 168 -19.29 12.29 9.82
C TYR A 168 -19.65 13.71 9.36
N TYR A 169 -20.28 13.81 8.20
CA TYR A 169 -20.76 15.03 7.57
C TYR A 169 -22.24 14.90 7.20
N PHE A 170 -22.98 16.00 7.30
CA PHE A 170 -24.40 16.06 6.96
C PHE A 170 -24.58 16.89 5.69
N PRO A 171 -24.98 16.26 4.56
CA PRO A 171 -25.32 16.98 3.35
C PRO A 171 -26.44 17.99 3.61
N VAL A 172 -26.26 19.21 3.10
CA VAL A 172 -27.25 20.29 3.21
C VAL A 172 -28.47 20.01 2.32
N GLU A 173 -28.25 19.42 1.15
CA GLU A 173 -29.28 19.16 0.13
C GLU A 173 -30.17 17.95 0.43
N ASP A 174 -29.78 17.08 1.37
CA ASP A 174 -30.51 15.83 1.66
C ASP A 174 -30.47 15.50 3.16
N GLU A 175 -31.61 15.73 3.83
CA GLU A 175 -31.75 15.53 5.26
C GLU A 175 -31.77 14.06 5.70
N ASN A 176 -31.89 13.13 4.75
CA ASN A 176 -31.88 11.69 5.00
C ASN A 176 -30.50 11.08 4.73
N LYS A 177 -29.50 11.87 4.34
CA LYS A 177 -28.15 11.37 4.11
C LYS A 177 -27.15 11.74 5.19
N ILE A 178 -26.18 10.86 5.35
CA ILE A 178 -24.94 11.09 6.10
C ILE A 178 -23.79 10.61 5.24
N LEU A 179 -22.71 11.39 5.18
CA LEU A 179 -21.43 10.97 4.63
C LEU A 179 -20.47 10.67 5.77
N LEU A 180 -19.91 9.47 5.80
CA LEU A 180 -18.75 9.12 6.60
C LEU A 180 -17.52 9.13 5.71
N ILE A 181 -16.50 9.92 6.08
CA ILE A 181 -15.18 9.87 5.46
C ILE A 181 -14.25 9.10 6.39
N GLU A 182 -13.72 7.99 5.89
CA GLU A 182 -12.68 7.21 6.54
C GLU A 182 -11.37 7.37 5.76
N VAL A 183 -10.26 7.60 6.45
CA VAL A 183 -8.92 7.54 5.86
C VAL A 183 -8.10 6.56 6.67
N TRP A 184 -7.55 5.57 5.98
CA TRP A 184 -6.75 4.50 6.55
C TRP A 184 -5.34 4.54 6.00
N LYS A 185 -4.35 4.29 6.85
CA LYS A 185 -2.93 4.23 6.48
C LYS A 185 -2.66 3.18 5.40
N ASP A 186 -3.35 2.05 5.46
CA ASP A 186 -3.21 0.94 4.52
C ASP A 186 -4.44 0.01 4.55
N ALA A 187 -4.43 -0.98 3.65
CA ALA A 187 -5.50 -1.98 3.52
C ALA A 187 -5.63 -2.91 4.72
N GLU A 188 -4.54 -3.19 5.44
CA GLU A 188 -4.59 -4.08 6.61
C GLU A 188 -5.24 -3.37 7.80
N ALA A 189 -4.96 -2.08 8.03
CA ALA A 189 -5.68 -1.27 9.01
C ALA A 189 -7.20 -1.26 8.74
N GLN A 190 -7.61 -1.03 7.48
CA GLN A 190 -9.02 -1.06 7.08
C GLN A 190 -9.67 -2.43 7.27
N LYS A 191 -8.93 -3.52 7.03
CA LYS A 191 -9.39 -4.89 7.22
C LYS A 191 -9.51 -5.27 8.69
N LEU A 192 -8.66 -4.75 9.57
CA LEU A 192 -8.77 -4.90 11.02
C LEU A 192 -9.99 -4.15 11.54
N HIS A 193 -10.24 -2.92 11.08
CA HIS A 193 -11.45 -2.16 11.39
C HIS A 193 -12.74 -2.97 11.09
N ASN A 194 -12.82 -3.60 9.92
CA ASN A 194 -13.97 -4.41 9.52
C ASN A 194 -14.24 -5.65 10.41
N LYS A 195 -13.31 -5.98 11.31
CA LYS A 195 -13.42 -7.09 12.27
C LYS A 195 -13.57 -6.61 13.72
N SER A 196 -13.64 -5.31 13.94
CA SER A 196 -13.69 -4.73 15.29
C SER A 196 -15.08 -4.90 15.91
N GLU A 197 -15.13 -4.94 17.25
CA GLU A 197 -16.41 -5.04 17.99
C GLU A 197 -17.32 -3.84 17.69
N HIS A 198 -16.76 -2.63 17.53
CA HIS A 198 -17.55 -1.43 17.25
C HIS A 198 -18.04 -1.37 15.80
N PHE A 199 -17.32 -1.98 14.86
CA PHE A 199 -17.82 -2.17 13.50
C PHE A 199 -19.03 -3.12 13.46
N GLU A 200 -19.02 -4.21 14.23
CA GLU A 200 -20.18 -5.10 14.37
C GLU A 200 -21.38 -4.37 14.99
N LYS A 201 -21.15 -3.52 16.00
CA LYS A 201 -22.20 -2.65 16.56
C LYS A 201 -22.76 -1.70 15.50
N LEU A 202 -21.89 -1.11 14.68
CA LEU A 202 -22.31 -0.25 13.57
C LEU A 202 -23.21 -1.01 12.58
N GLN A 203 -22.89 -2.26 12.24
CA GLN A 203 -23.77 -3.07 11.36
C GLN A 203 -25.18 -3.23 11.94
N LYS A 204 -25.30 -3.54 13.23
CA LYS A 204 -26.59 -3.67 13.92
C LYS A 204 -27.37 -2.35 13.96
N ILE A 205 -26.68 -1.22 14.12
CA ILE A 205 -27.30 0.10 14.04
C ILE A 205 -27.78 0.36 12.60
N LYS A 206 -26.95 0.06 11.59
CA LYS A 206 -27.30 0.23 10.17
C LYS A 206 -28.58 -0.53 9.80
N GLU A 207 -28.78 -1.75 10.27
CA GLU A 207 -30.01 -2.54 10.04
C GLU A 207 -31.29 -1.82 10.49
N LYS A 208 -31.22 -1.02 11.55
CA LYS A 208 -32.38 -0.28 12.07
C LYS A 208 -32.73 0.93 11.20
N TYR A 209 -31.74 1.61 10.62
CA TYR A 209 -31.91 2.97 10.09
C TYR A 209 -31.57 3.15 8.60
N VAL A 210 -30.66 2.35 8.05
CA VAL A 210 -30.11 2.58 6.70
C VAL A 210 -30.94 1.86 5.65
N ILE A 211 -31.31 2.57 4.59
CA ILE A 211 -32.00 2.05 3.40
C ILE A 211 -30.98 1.67 2.32
N ASN A 212 -29.96 2.50 2.12
CA ASN A 212 -28.95 2.30 1.09
C ASN A 212 -27.57 2.74 1.56
N VAL A 213 -26.54 2.05 1.08
CA VAL A 213 -25.13 2.41 1.29
C VAL A 213 -24.48 2.59 -0.08
N GLN A 214 -23.86 3.75 -0.30
CA GLN A 214 -22.97 3.96 -1.43
C GLN A 214 -21.54 4.10 -0.91
N LEU A 215 -20.62 3.34 -1.50
CA LEU A 215 -19.21 3.33 -1.14
C LEU A 215 -18.39 3.79 -2.34
N GLU A 216 -17.59 4.83 -2.15
CA GLU A 216 -16.55 5.25 -3.10
C GLU A 216 -15.19 5.06 -2.43
N ARG A 217 -14.26 4.43 -3.14
CA ARG A 217 -12.91 4.15 -2.65
C ARG A 217 -11.89 4.89 -3.51
N PHE A 218 -11.00 5.61 -2.86
CA PHE A 218 -9.88 6.30 -3.46
C PHE A 218 -8.58 5.85 -2.80
N TYR A 219 -7.50 5.95 -3.55
CA TYR A 219 -6.15 5.66 -3.08
C TYR A 219 -5.37 6.95 -3.12
N LEU A 220 -4.84 7.35 -1.97
CA LEU A 220 -3.86 8.43 -1.88
C LEU A 220 -2.49 7.83 -2.17
N VAL A 221 -1.81 8.51 -3.07
CA VAL A 221 -0.57 8.14 -3.71
C VAL A 221 0.36 9.33 -3.65
#